data_AF-A0A502G7B3-F1
#
_entry.id   AF-A0A502G7B3-F1
#
_cell.length_a   1.000
_cell.length_b   1.000
_cell.length_c   1.000
_cell.angle_alpha   90.00
_cell.angle_beta   90.00
_cell.angle_gamma   90.00
#
_symmetry.space_group_name_H-M   'P 1'
#
loop_
_entity.id
_entity.type
_entity.pdbx_description
1 polymer ?
#
loop_
_entity_poly.entity_id
_entity_poly.type
_entity_poly.pdbx_seq_one_letter_code
_entity_poly.pdbx_strand_id
1 'polypeptide(L)'
;MFQNYNLQQPAGSNSCGAYALSALINARNLGNPANTPLGNTTYNAVIHIQNGLAGYPAAFTNAAPLSLPSTLVSLGIQSGFNDGVQVMVTPDLPGALLPLIAPQRARIGNTATVIDSAAQLQGMVQAAGYYLALVAGGTHWVALGRDAHGFYMYDPATGQHGIPTGLVGNALTFNAQNYVFAGILICF
;
A
#
# COMPACT_ATOMS: atom_id res chain seq x y z
N MET A 1 -13.51 8.17 5.68
CA MET A 1 -12.03 8.32 5.64
C MET A 1 -11.52 8.89 4.32
N PHE A 2 -11.64 8.20 3.18
CA PHE A 2 -11.02 8.61 1.91
C PHE A 2 -11.88 9.54 1.02
N GLN A 3 -12.96 10.12 1.54
CA GLN A 3 -13.95 10.85 0.71
C GLN A 3 -13.41 12.07 -0.04
N ASN A 4 -12.26 12.60 0.39
CA ASN A 4 -11.61 13.77 -0.20
C ASN A 4 -10.45 13.38 -1.15
N TYR A 5 -10.30 12.09 -1.46
CA TYR A 5 -9.28 11.58 -2.36
C TYR A 5 -9.90 10.69 -3.46
N ASN A 6 -10.03 11.23 -4.67
CA ASN A 6 -10.70 10.58 -5.81
C ASN A 6 -9.84 10.49 -7.07
N LEU A 7 -8.54 10.76 -6.97
CA LEU A 7 -7.63 10.61 -8.09
C LEU A 7 -7.53 9.15 -8.49
N GLN A 8 -7.44 8.87 -9.79
CA GLN A 8 -7.18 7.54 -10.34
C GLN A 8 -5.76 7.48 -10.88
N GLN A 9 -5.10 6.33 -10.75
CA GLN A 9 -3.82 6.12 -11.42
C GLN A 9 -3.98 6.15 -12.96
N PRO A 10 -2.92 6.49 -13.72
CA PRO A 10 -2.98 6.41 -15.17
C PRO A 10 -3.29 4.99 -15.67
N ALA A 11 -4.03 4.88 -16.77
CA ALA A 11 -4.34 3.60 -17.39
C ALA A 11 -3.05 2.83 -17.75
N GLY A 12 -3.03 1.53 -17.45
CA GLY A 12 -1.87 0.67 -17.71
C GLY A 12 -0.65 0.93 -16.81
N SER A 13 -0.78 1.75 -15.77
CA SER A 13 0.31 2.03 -14.83
C SER A 13 0.34 1.06 -13.65
N ASN A 14 1.54 0.79 -13.14
CA ASN A 14 1.76 0.09 -11.86
C ASN A 14 1.90 1.07 -10.66
N SER A 15 1.50 2.34 -10.83
CA SER A 15 1.57 3.41 -9.81
C SER A 15 0.66 3.23 -8.59
N CYS A 16 0.00 2.09 -8.44
CA CYS A 16 -1.05 1.87 -7.44
C CYS A 16 -0.58 2.15 -6.02
N GLY A 17 0.65 1.75 -5.67
CA GLY A 17 1.20 1.99 -4.33
C GLY A 17 1.36 3.49 -4.02
N ALA A 18 1.79 4.29 -4.99
CA ALA A 18 1.94 5.73 -4.82
C ALA A 18 0.59 6.44 -4.62
N TYR A 19 -0.42 6.06 -5.40
CA TYR A 19 -1.76 6.64 -5.27
C TYR A 19 -2.45 6.18 -3.99
N ALA A 20 -2.31 4.91 -3.61
CA ALA A 20 -2.80 4.39 -2.35
C ALA A 20 -2.14 5.11 -1.16
N LEU A 21 -0.82 5.28 -1.16
CA LEU A 21 -0.12 6.04 -0.11
C LEU A 21 -0.60 7.50 -0.06
N SER A 22 -0.79 8.14 -1.20
CA SER A 22 -1.31 9.51 -1.27
C SER A 22 -2.71 9.63 -0.66
N ALA A 23 -3.57 8.64 -0.87
CA ALA A 23 -4.88 8.57 -0.23
C ALA A 23 -4.78 8.45 1.30
N LEU A 24 -3.84 7.66 1.82
CA LEU A 24 -3.58 7.55 3.26
C LEU A 24 -3.07 8.87 3.84
N ILE A 25 -2.10 9.52 3.18
CA ILE A 25 -1.57 10.83 3.61
C ILE A 25 -2.70 11.87 3.61
N ASN A 26 -3.53 11.88 2.58
CA ASN A 26 -4.69 12.77 2.50
C ASN A 26 -5.66 12.51 3.67
N ALA A 27 -6.00 11.24 3.93
CA ALA A 27 -6.87 10.87 5.04
C ALA A 27 -6.29 11.23 6.42
N ARG A 28 -4.99 11.05 6.64
CA ARG A 28 -4.28 11.49 7.85
C ARG A 28 -4.39 13.00 8.05
N ASN A 29 -4.34 13.76 6.96
CA ASN A 29 -4.49 15.22 6.97
C ASN A 29 -5.96 15.66 6.89
N LEU A 30 -6.91 14.79 7.27
CA LEU A 30 -8.36 15.05 7.28
C LEU A 30 -8.93 15.46 5.90
N GLY A 31 -8.20 15.12 4.84
CA GLY A 31 -8.53 15.45 3.47
C GLY A 31 -8.45 16.93 3.11
N ASN A 32 -7.64 17.72 3.84
CA ASN A 32 -7.46 19.14 3.58
C ASN A 32 -6.00 19.49 3.21
N PRO A 33 -5.72 20.00 2.00
CA PRO A 33 -6.66 20.13 0.89
C PRO A 33 -7.09 18.79 0.31
N ALA A 34 -8.21 18.78 -0.42
CA ALA A 34 -8.65 17.59 -1.16
C ALA A 34 -7.56 17.15 -2.15
N ASN A 35 -7.45 15.84 -2.40
CA ASN A 35 -6.49 15.25 -3.33
C ASN A 35 -5.03 15.64 -3.08
N THR A 36 -4.66 15.99 -1.85
CA THR A 36 -3.30 16.42 -1.50
C THR A 36 -2.64 15.44 -0.53
N PRO A 37 -1.43 14.91 -0.84
CA PRO A 37 -0.65 15.16 -2.05
C PRO A 37 -1.30 14.55 -3.30
N LEU A 38 -0.99 15.09 -4.49
CA LEU A 38 -1.41 14.48 -5.74
C LEU A 38 -0.73 13.12 -5.91
N GLY A 39 -1.46 12.11 -6.40
CA GLY A 39 -0.91 10.78 -6.65
C GLY A 39 0.33 10.78 -7.56
N ASN A 40 0.36 11.67 -8.56
CA ASN A 40 1.51 11.84 -9.46
C ASN A 40 2.77 12.36 -8.73
N THR A 41 2.62 13.19 -7.70
CA THR A 41 3.76 13.69 -6.91
C THR A 41 4.44 12.52 -6.20
N THR A 42 3.66 11.70 -5.50
CA THR A 42 4.16 10.50 -4.83
C THR A 42 4.70 9.48 -5.83
N TYR A 43 4.06 9.34 -6.99
CA TYR A 43 4.51 8.42 -8.05
C TYR A 43 5.88 8.80 -8.61
N ASN A 44 6.11 10.08 -8.88
CA ASN A 44 7.43 10.55 -9.32
C ASN A 44 8.50 10.31 -8.24
N ALA A 45 8.15 10.44 -6.96
CA ALA A 45 9.06 10.10 -5.86
C ALA A 45 9.38 8.59 -5.82
N VAL A 46 8.39 7.73 -6.07
CA VAL A 46 8.60 6.27 -6.21
C VAL A 46 9.57 5.97 -7.35
N ILE A 47 9.36 6.55 -8.54
CA ILE A 47 10.26 6.37 -9.69
C ILE A 47 11.67 6.81 -9.30
N HIS A 48 11.83 7.97 -8.68
CA HIS A 48 13.13 8.50 -8.30
C HIS A 48 13.88 7.56 -7.34
N ILE A 49 13.20 7.06 -6.29
CA ILE A 49 13.81 6.17 -5.29
C ILE A 49 14.13 4.77 -5.85
N GLN A 50 13.36 4.31 -6.84
CA GLN A 50 13.53 3.00 -7.47
C GLN A 50 14.42 3.03 -8.71
N ASN A 51 14.82 4.22 -9.17
CA ASN A 51 15.73 4.36 -10.29
C ASN A 51 17.10 3.75 -9.92
N GLY A 52 17.64 2.92 -10.82
CA GLY A 52 18.97 2.33 -10.66
C GLY A 52 19.06 1.14 -9.70
N LEU A 53 17.93 0.57 -9.25
CA LEU A 53 17.94 -0.67 -8.46
C LEU A 53 18.43 -1.86 -9.31
N ALA A 54 19.57 -2.42 -8.93
CA ALA A 54 20.11 -3.63 -9.54
C ALA A 54 19.55 -4.90 -8.88
N GLY A 55 19.35 -5.96 -9.66
CA GLY A 55 18.90 -7.27 -9.16
C GLY A 55 17.40 -7.37 -8.84
N TYR A 56 16.61 -6.35 -9.18
CA TYR A 56 15.15 -6.35 -9.04
C TYR A 56 14.47 -6.75 -10.35
N PRO A 57 13.31 -7.44 -10.31
CA PRO A 57 12.51 -7.74 -11.50
C PRO A 57 12.10 -6.47 -12.25
N ALA A 58 11.97 -6.58 -13.58
CA ALA A 58 11.64 -5.45 -14.46
C ALA A 58 10.34 -4.72 -14.06
N ALA A 59 9.39 -5.42 -13.44
CA ALA A 59 8.16 -4.83 -12.91
C ALA A 59 8.39 -3.70 -11.89
N PHE A 60 9.55 -3.68 -11.20
CA PHE A 60 9.89 -2.70 -10.17
C PHE A 60 10.92 -1.64 -10.63
N THR A 61 11.51 -1.82 -11.81
CA THR A 61 12.65 -1.01 -12.30
C THR A 61 12.41 -0.34 -13.65
N ASN A 62 11.25 -0.58 -14.28
CA ASN A 62 10.87 0.07 -15.53
C ASN A 62 10.40 1.54 -15.32
N ALA A 63 10.02 2.22 -16.39
CA ALA A 63 9.56 3.62 -16.36
C ALA A 63 8.23 3.85 -15.64
N ALA A 64 7.45 2.79 -15.42
CA ALA A 64 6.20 2.80 -14.64
C ALA A 64 6.19 1.68 -13.60
N PRO A 65 7.08 1.77 -12.59
CA PRO A 65 7.38 0.64 -11.72
C PRO A 65 6.26 0.40 -10.71
N LEU A 66 6.05 -0.86 -10.36
CA LEU A 66 5.30 -1.24 -9.17
C LEU A 66 6.04 -0.70 -7.94
N SER A 67 5.28 -0.17 -6.99
CA SER A 67 5.88 0.37 -5.76
C SER A 67 6.40 -0.76 -4.86
N LEU A 68 7.67 -0.66 -4.48
CA LEU A 68 8.32 -1.54 -3.50
C LEU A 68 7.88 -1.17 -2.07
N PRO A 69 7.72 -2.16 -1.16
CA PRO A 69 7.40 -1.89 0.24
C PRO A 69 8.37 -0.91 0.92
N SER A 70 9.67 -1.07 0.71
CA SER A 70 10.69 -0.16 1.29
C SER A 70 10.52 1.28 0.83
N THR A 71 10.17 1.49 -0.44
CA THR A 71 9.90 2.83 -0.99
C THR A 71 8.65 3.43 -0.35
N LEU A 72 7.58 2.65 -0.23
CA LEU A 72 6.32 3.11 0.38
C LEU A 72 6.48 3.45 1.86
N VAL A 73 7.22 2.63 2.61
CA VAL A 73 7.57 2.91 4.02
C VAL A 73 8.34 4.22 4.14
N SER A 74 9.40 4.40 3.34
CA SER A 74 10.22 5.61 3.38
C SER A 74 9.41 6.87 3.10
N LEU A 75 8.59 6.85 2.04
CA LEU A 75 7.73 7.98 1.67
C LEU A 75 6.63 8.24 2.71
N GLY A 76 6.05 7.19 3.31
CA GLY A 76 5.06 7.32 4.37
C GLY A 76 5.64 8.01 5.61
N ILE A 77 6.83 7.59 6.05
CA ILE A 77 7.54 8.20 7.19
C ILE A 77 7.88 9.67 6.88
N GLN A 78 8.42 9.95 5.70
CA GLN A 78 8.70 11.33 5.25
C GLN A 78 7.44 12.21 5.23
N SER A 79 6.27 11.61 5.05
CA SER A 79 4.98 12.28 5.03
C SER A 79 4.28 12.34 6.41
N GLY A 80 4.97 11.94 7.48
CA GLY A 80 4.51 12.08 8.86
C GLY A 80 3.89 10.83 9.49
N PHE A 81 4.01 9.65 8.87
CA PHE A 81 3.75 8.37 9.54
C PHE A 81 5.02 7.89 10.27
N ASN A 82 5.43 8.62 11.31
CA ASN A 82 6.74 8.46 11.96
C ASN A 82 6.74 7.56 13.20
N ASP A 83 5.57 7.16 13.71
CA ASP A 83 5.45 6.42 14.96
C ASP A 83 5.05 4.97 14.72
N GLY A 84 5.97 4.04 14.98
CA GLY A 84 5.64 2.61 15.09
C GLY A 84 5.28 1.89 13.79
N VAL A 85 5.77 2.33 12.63
CA VAL A 85 5.50 1.67 11.33
C VAL A 85 5.94 0.20 11.36
N GLN A 86 5.06 -0.68 10.89
CA GLN A 86 5.29 -2.12 10.79
C GLN A 86 5.04 -2.62 9.37
N VAL A 87 5.87 -3.55 8.91
CA VAL A 87 5.67 -4.28 7.66
C VAL A 87 5.47 -5.75 7.99
N MET A 88 4.25 -6.25 7.79
CA MET A 88 3.93 -7.65 7.98
C MET A 88 4.13 -8.40 6.66
N VAL A 89 4.88 -9.50 6.71
CA VAL A 89 5.12 -10.42 5.60
C VAL A 89 4.51 -11.76 5.97
N THR A 90 3.69 -12.35 5.10
CA THR A 90 3.01 -13.62 5.36
C THR A 90 3.40 -14.72 4.35
N PRO A 91 3.12 -16.00 4.67
CA PRO A 91 3.34 -17.11 3.73
C PRO A 91 2.53 -17.02 2.43
N ASP A 92 1.53 -16.15 2.34
CA ASP A 92 0.74 -15.92 1.12
C ASP A 92 1.51 -15.12 0.05
N LEU A 93 2.71 -14.65 0.38
CA LEU A 93 3.56 -13.91 -0.56
C LEU A 93 3.86 -14.78 -1.79
N PRO A 94 3.55 -14.31 -3.02
CA PRO A 94 3.83 -15.06 -4.23
C PRO A 94 5.31 -15.46 -4.35
N GLY A 95 5.57 -16.67 -4.84
CA GLY A 95 6.92 -17.21 -5.00
C GLY A 95 7.89 -16.28 -5.75
N ALA A 96 7.39 -15.55 -6.75
CA ALA A 96 8.17 -14.59 -7.52
C ALA A 96 8.67 -13.38 -6.70
N LEU A 97 8.04 -13.08 -5.56
CA LEU A 97 8.40 -11.98 -4.66
C LEU A 97 9.26 -12.44 -3.48
N LEU A 98 9.36 -13.75 -3.18
CA LEU A 98 10.20 -14.28 -2.10
C LEU A 98 11.66 -13.80 -2.19
N PRO A 99 12.32 -13.76 -3.37
CA PRO A 99 13.69 -13.27 -3.47
C PRO A 99 13.85 -11.78 -3.09
N LEU A 100 12.76 -11.02 -3.05
CA LEU A 100 12.78 -9.60 -2.70
C LEU A 100 12.72 -9.35 -1.19
N ILE A 101 12.40 -10.36 -0.35
CA ILE A 101 12.25 -10.17 1.09
C ILE A 101 13.54 -9.62 1.72
N ALA A 102 14.68 -10.30 1.52
CA ALA A 102 15.93 -9.89 2.13
C ALA A 102 16.41 -8.50 1.64
N PRO A 103 16.40 -8.18 0.32
CA PRO A 103 16.67 -6.83 -0.17
C PRO A 103 15.70 -5.77 0.39
N GLN A 104 14.40 -6.05 0.51
CA GLN A 104 13.44 -5.11 1.08
C GLN A 104 13.70 -4.86 2.57
N ARG A 105 13.97 -5.91 3.35
CA ARG A 105 14.34 -5.79 4.77
C ARG A 105 15.58 -4.94 4.96
N ALA A 106 16.62 -5.16 4.15
CA ALA A 106 17.85 -4.36 4.20
C ALA A 106 17.59 -2.88 3.88
N ARG A 107 16.73 -2.58 2.90
CA ARG A 107 16.36 -1.20 2.54
C ARG A 107 15.48 -0.51 3.59
N ILE A 108 14.59 -1.25 4.25
CA ILE A 108 13.80 -0.74 5.38
C ILE A 108 14.72 -0.47 6.58
N GLY A 109 15.67 -1.38 6.84
CA GLY A 109 16.60 -1.24 7.95
C GLY A 109 15.87 -1.02 9.27
N ASN A 110 16.24 0.07 9.97
CA ASN A 110 15.66 0.41 11.27
C ASN A 110 14.52 1.44 11.19
N THR A 111 14.04 1.80 10.00
CA THR A 111 12.97 2.81 9.87
C THR A 111 11.58 2.25 10.19
N ALA A 112 11.39 0.94 10.07
CA ALA A 112 10.16 0.25 10.40
C ALA A 112 10.46 -1.17 10.90
N THR A 113 9.55 -1.75 11.67
CA THR A 113 9.68 -3.14 12.12
C THR A 113 9.16 -4.09 11.05
N VAL A 114 9.96 -5.04 10.59
CA VAL A 114 9.50 -6.09 9.66
C VAL A 114 9.19 -7.37 10.41
N ILE A 115 7.96 -7.86 10.31
CA ILE A 115 7.40 -8.96 11.10
C ILE A 115 6.98 -10.09 10.15
N ASP A 116 7.46 -11.31 10.40
CA ASP A 116 6.87 -12.50 9.78
C ASP A 116 5.59 -12.87 10.54
N SER A 117 4.45 -12.86 9.84
CA SER A 117 3.13 -13.06 10.40
C SER A 117 2.43 -14.24 9.73
N ALA A 118 1.82 -15.11 10.54
CA ALA A 118 0.93 -16.16 10.05
C ALA A 118 -0.54 -15.71 10.01
N ALA A 119 -0.83 -14.45 10.40
CA ALA A 119 -2.18 -13.93 10.43
C ALA A 119 -2.70 -13.60 9.02
N GLN A 120 -4.01 -13.76 8.84
CA GLN A 120 -4.71 -13.32 7.63
C GLN A 120 -4.99 -11.82 7.67
N LEU A 121 -5.27 -11.22 6.51
CA LEU A 121 -5.59 -9.78 6.39
C LEU A 121 -6.66 -9.35 7.40
N GLN A 122 -7.75 -10.12 7.51
CA GLN A 122 -8.81 -9.88 8.48
C GLN A 122 -8.28 -9.72 9.90
N GLY A 123 -7.37 -10.58 10.36
CA GLY A 123 -6.79 -10.50 11.70
C GLY A 123 -5.81 -9.34 11.89
N MET A 124 -5.14 -8.89 10.82
CA MET A 124 -4.12 -7.84 10.88
C MET A 124 -4.70 -6.41 10.90
N VAL A 125 -5.89 -6.21 10.33
CA VAL A 125 -6.53 -4.87 10.20
C VAL A 125 -7.66 -4.64 11.22
N GLN A 126 -7.49 -5.16 12.44
CA GLN A 126 -8.48 -5.05 13.53
C GLN A 126 -8.39 -3.74 14.32
N ALA A 127 -7.19 -3.19 14.47
CA ALA A 127 -6.98 -1.92 15.18
C ALA A 127 -7.37 -0.72 14.32
N ALA A 128 -7.62 0.44 14.94
CA ALA A 128 -7.68 1.70 14.20
C ALA A 128 -6.29 2.03 13.63
N GLY A 129 -6.24 2.52 12.40
CA GLY A 129 -4.97 2.81 11.72
C GLY A 129 -5.09 2.93 10.21
N TYR A 130 -3.94 3.13 9.58
CA TYR A 130 -3.78 3.29 8.14
C TYR A 130 -2.94 2.13 7.60
N TYR A 131 -3.38 1.52 6.50
CA TYR A 131 -2.72 0.33 5.96
C TYR A 131 -2.57 0.40 4.45
N LEU A 132 -1.43 -0.07 3.94
CA LEU A 132 -1.29 -0.44 2.54
C LEU A 132 -1.25 -1.96 2.43
N ALA A 133 -2.19 -2.52 1.68
CA ALA A 133 -2.24 -3.96 1.43
C ALA A 133 -1.83 -4.24 -0.02
N LEU A 134 -0.87 -5.14 -0.18
CA LEU A 134 -0.55 -5.72 -1.48
C LEU A 134 -1.58 -6.81 -1.80
N VAL A 135 -2.20 -6.73 -2.97
CA VAL A 135 -3.28 -7.60 -3.42
C VAL A 135 -3.04 -8.05 -4.87
N ALA A 136 -3.98 -8.83 -5.41
CA ALA A 136 -4.01 -9.27 -6.81
C ALA A 136 -2.70 -9.99 -7.22
N GLY A 137 -2.30 -10.99 -6.42
CA GLY A 137 -1.09 -11.77 -6.71
C GLY A 137 0.20 -10.97 -6.66
N GLY A 138 0.23 -9.86 -5.90
CA GLY A 138 1.43 -9.07 -5.71
C GLY A 138 1.62 -7.96 -6.73
N THR A 139 0.57 -7.58 -7.45
CA THR A 139 0.64 -6.63 -8.57
C THR A 139 -0.12 -5.33 -8.34
N HIS A 140 -0.92 -5.26 -7.27
CA HIS A 140 -1.75 -4.11 -6.98
C HIS A 140 -1.67 -3.72 -5.50
N TRP A 141 -1.69 -2.43 -5.22
CA TRP A 141 -1.76 -1.89 -3.86
C TRP A 141 -3.09 -1.18 -3.65
N VAL A 142 -3.68 -1.41 -2.49
CA VAL A 142 -4.89 -0.68 -2.04
C VAL A 142 -4.63 -0.01 -0.71
N ALA A 143 -5.29 1.13 -0.51
CA ALA A 143 -5.29 1.81 0.78
C ALA A 143 -6.46 1.29 1.62
N LEU A 144 -6.18 0.92 2.85
CA LEU A 144 -7.18 0.53 3.84
C LEU A 144 -7.04 1.45 5.04
N GLY A 145 -8.15 1.67 5.74
CA GLY A 145 -8.10 2.39 6.99
C GLY A 145 -9.25 2.00 7.90
N ARG A 146 -9.00 2.03 9.20
CA ARG A 146 -10.00 1.76 10.22
C ARG A 146 -10.02 2.90 11.23
N ASP A 147 -11.21 3.34 11.58
CA ASP A 147 -11.45 4.30 12.65
C ASP A 147 -12.63 3.84 13.51
N ALA A 148 -13.13 4.72 14.39
CA ALA A 148 -14.27 4.43 15.26
C ALA A 148 -15.59 4.20 14.51
N HIS A 149 -15.70 4.63 13.25
CA HIS A 149 -16.90 4.56 12.43
C HIS A 149 -16.90 3.38 11.47
N GLY A 150 -15.74 2.81 11.15
CA GLY A 150 -15.71 1.59 10.35
C GLY A 150 -14.38 1.29 9.70
N PHE A 151 -14.46 0.40 8.71
CA PHE A 151 -13.37 -0.03 7.87
C PHE A 151 -13.59 0.48 6.44
N TYR A 152 -12.58 1.13 5.89
CA TYR A 152 -12.63 1.84 4.63
C TYR A 152 -11.55 1.33 3.70
N MET A 153 -11.81 1.46 2.41
CA MET A 153 -10.88 1.15 1.34
C MET A 153 -10.87 2.28 0.32
N TYR A 154 -9.72 2.46 -0.32
CA TYR A 154 -9.56 3.20 -1.56
C TYR A 154 -8.78 2.35 -2.56
N ASP A 155 -9.33 2.24 -3.77
CA ASP A 155 -8.72 1.53 -4.88
C ASP A 155 -8.15 2.52 -5.92
N PRO A 156 -6.82 2.63 -6.06
CA PRO A 156 -6.21 3.56 -7.01
C PRO A 156 -6.47 3.21 -8.47
N ALA A 157 -6.81 1.95 -8.80
CA ALA A 157 -7.12 1.55 -10.17
C ALA A 157 -8.41 2.19 -10.68
N THR A 158 -9.35 2.46 -9.79
CA THR A 158 -10.67 3.02 -10.13
C THR A 158 -10.89 4.42 -9.56
N GLY A 159 -10.03 4.87 -8.64
CA GLY A 159 -10.22 6.10 -7.87
C GLY A 159 -11.39 6.02 -6.88
N GLN A 160 -12.00 4.83 -6.72
CA GLN A 160 -13.17 4.64 -5.88
C GLN A 160 -12.77 4.41 -4.42
N HIS A 161 -13.60 4.90 -3.51
CA HIS A 161 -13.44 4.70 -2.08
C HIS A 161 -14.78 4.33 -1.42
N GLY A 162 -14.72 3.72 -0.25
CA GLY A 162 -15.92 3.43 0.52
C GLY A 162 -15.70 2.37 1.58
N ILE A 163 -16.79 1.76 2.03
CA ILE A 163 -16.79 0.64 2.96
C ILE A 163 -16.77 -0.66 2.15
N PRO A 164 -15.78 -1.55 2.35
CA PRO A 164 -15.79 -2.89 1.76
C PRO A 164 -17.05 -3.66 2.13
N THR A 165 -17.62 -4.40 1.18
CA THR A 165 -18.81 -5.23 1.43
C THR A 165 -18.49 -6.55 2.12
N GLY A 166 -17.22 -6.94 2.18
CA GLY A 166 -16.77 -8.12 2.91
C GLY A 166 -15.27 -8.15 3.13
N LEU A 167 -14.84 -8.73 4.26
CA LEU A 167 -13.47 -9.12 4.54
C LEU A 167 -13.49 -10.44 5.31
N VAL A 168 -13.10 -11.52 4.64
CA VAL A 168 -13.06 -12.87 5.22
C VAL A 168 -11.69 -13.47 4.95
N GLY A 169 -10.92 -13.70 6.01
CA GLY A 169 -9.53 -14.09 5.93
C GLY A 169 -8.70 -13.13 5.08
N ASN A 170 -8.22 -13.59 3.92
CA ASN A 170 -7.42 -12.82 2.96
C ASN A 170 -8.25 -12.23 1.80
N ALA A 171 -9.55 -12.52 1.72
CA ALA A 171 -10.42 -12.05 0.66
C ALA A 171 -11.15 -10.77 1.09
N LEU A 172 -10.92 -9.69 0.34
CA LEU A 172 -11.53 -8.39 0.52
C LEU A 172 -12.46 -8.10 -0.67
N THR A 173 -13.73 -7.84 -0.42
CA THR A 173 -14.71 -7.49 -1.46
C THR A 173 -15.05 -6.01 -1.41
N PHE A 174 -14.89 -5.31 -2.53
CA PHE A 174 -15.20 -3.89 -2.68
C PHE A 174 -15.70 -3.61 -4.10
N ASN A 175 -16.84 -2.92 -4.22
CA ASN A 175 -17.49 -2.58 -5.49
C ASN A 175 -17.64 -3.78 -6.47
N ALA A 176 -18.14 -4.90 -5.95
CA ALA A 176 -18.29 -6.18 -6.66
C ALA A 176 -16.98 -6.83 -7.16
N GLN A 177 -15.83 -6.27 -6.82
CA GLN A 177 -14.51 -6.85 -7.07
C GLN A 177 -13.99 -7.58 -5.84
N ASN A 178 -13.25 -8.67 -6.07
CA ASN A 178 -12.59 -9.44 -5.04
C ASN A 178 -11.08 -9.23 -5.12
N TYR A 179 -10.49 -8.68 -4.06
CA TYR A 179 -9.07 -8.48 -3.89
C TYR A 179 -8.55 -9.55 -2.93
N VAL A 180 -7.59 -10.36 -3.37
CA VAL A 180 -6.92 -11.34 -2.53
C VAL A 180 -5.61 -10.76 -2.04
N PHE A 181 -5.43 -10.71 -0.72
CA PHE A 181 -4.20 -10.29 -0.07
C PHE A 181 -3.01 -11.15 -0.51
N ALA A 182 -1.91 -10.50 -0.85
CA ALA A 182 -0.72 -11.13 -1.44
C ALA A 182 0.48 -11.09 -0.48
N GLY A 183 0.22 -11.15 0.83
CA GLY A 183 1.24 -11.41 1.84
C GLY A 183 2.13 -10.25 2.26
N ILE A 184 1.83 -9.00 1.85
CA ILE A 184 2.51 -7.80 2.40
C ILE A 184 1.47 -6.77 2.85
N LEU A 185 1.53 -6.43 4.14
CA LEU A 185 0.77 -5.33 4.74
C LEU A 185 1.74 -4.32 5.35
N ILE A 186 1.61 -3.04 5.02
CA ILE A 186 2.30 -1.95 5.72
C ILE A 186 1.29 -1.30 6.65
N CYS A 187 1.60 -1.26 7.94
CA CYS A 187 0.81 -0.62 8.98
C CYS A 187 1.51 0.68 9.37
N PHE A 188 0.81 1.80 9.20
CA PHE A 188 1.29 3.14 9.53
C PHE A 188 0.60 3.72 10.76
#